data_AF-A0A2A2ZAR1-F1
#
_entry.id   AF-A0A2A2ZAR1-F1
#
_cell.length_a   1.000
_cell.length_b   1.000
_cell.length_c   1.000
_cell.angle_alpha   90.00
_cell.angle_beta   90.00
_cell.angle_gamma   90.00
#
_symmetry.space_group_name_H-M   'P 1'
#
loop_
_entity.id
_entity.type
_entity.pdbx_description
1 polymer ?
#
loop_
_entity_poly.entity_id
_entity_poly.type
_entity_poly.pdbx_seq_one_letter_code
_entity_poly.pdbx_strand_id
1 'polypeptide(L)'
;IHNDRVAPDAPTVIGARGHRIGVGDLVVTRQNTSDIPVWAAPDERGRLDTTKLASQVRNGQRWVVERVDTREERPRIRARRTTDNAVAVLAADYLRQHVHHGYAVTLQSEQGDTADTAYPIVSDRTDRNTLYTGLTRGRQMNRVFIYDKIAGEGDHEHAGPTPGLHQARRGDAHQAAELVRAITGRDERPQTVHQVAATTDRDQLPARVARFTAKRDHDLARRRGAYRAWTDHQAREQADQNRWLHEYLERSHDQTHTRERSTDTGYDIGL
;
A
#
# COMPACT_ATOMS: atom_id res chain seq x y z
N ILE A 1 9.46 -23.92 10.97
CA ILE A 1 8.80 -22.93 11.86
C ILE A 1 7.75 -23.58 12.76
N HIS A 2 6.68 -24.19 12.22
CA HIS A 2 5.72 -24.94 13.06
C HIS A 2 6.43 -26.01 13.91
N ASN A 3 7.17 -26.92 13.27
CA ASN A 3 7.93 -27.98 13.96
C ASN A 3 9.01 -27.46 14.94
N ASP A 4 9.39 -26.18 14.84
CA ASP A 4 10.37 -25.56 15.75
C ASP A 4 9.67 -24.90 16.95
N ARG A 5 8.37 -24.61 16.84
CA ARG A 5 7.56 -23.91 17.85
C ARG A 5 6.56 -24.80 18.56
N VAL A 6 6.12 -25.87 17.90
CA VAL A 6 5.11 -26.80 18.35
C VAL A 6 5.77 -28.17 18.43
N ALA A 7 5.71 -28.78 19.61
CA ALA A 7 6.26 -30.12 19.82
C ALA A 7 5.57 -31.13 18.87
N PRO A 8 6.28 -32.16 18.36
CA PRO A 8 5.74 -33.09 17.38
C PRO A 8 4.46 -33.82 17.83
N ASP A 9 4.31 -34.01 19.14
CA ASP A 9 3.22 -34.68 19.84
C ASP A 9 2.16 -33.71 20.39
N ALA A 10 2.34 -32.39 20.20
CA ALA A 10 1.39 -31.41 20.68
C ALA A 10 0.03 -31.54 20.00
N PRO A 11 -1.08 -31.25 20.72
CA PRO A 11 -2.41 -31.28 20.14
C PRO A 11 -2.54 -30.25 19.01
N THR A 12 -2.94 -30.72 17.83
CA THR A 12 -3.16 -29.89 16.64
C THR A 12 -4.56 -30.13 16.06
N VAL A 13 -5.07 -29.13 15.34
CA VAL A 13 -6.27 -29.25 14.52
C VAL A 13 -5.93 -29.02 13.06
N ILE A 14 -6.75 -29.57 12.17
CA ILE A 14 -6.56 -29.45 10.73
C ILE A 14 -7.21 -28.15 10.23
N GLY A 15 -6.38 -27.26 9.70
CA GLY A 15 -6.80 -26.10 8.93
C GLY A 15 -6.89 -26.38 7.43
N ALA A 16 -6.98 -25.32 6.64
CA ALA A 16 -6.99 -25.41 5.17
C ALA A 16 -5.69 -26.02 4.63
N ARG A 17 -5.82 -26.75 3.50
CA ARG A 17 -4.74 -27.49 2.84
C ARG A 17 -4.06 -28.56 3.71
N GLY A 18 -4.76 -29.08 4.72
CA GLY A 18 -4.22 -30.12 5.60
C GLY A 18 -3.19 -29.61 6.60
N HIS A 19 -3.06 -28.29 6.79
CA HIS A 19 -2.13 -27.73 7.76
C HIS A 19 -2.49 -28.17 9.19
N ARG A 20 -1.49 -28.67 9.92
CA ARG A 20 -1.62 -28.97 11.35
C ARG A 20 -1.35 -27.70 12.14
N ILE A 21 -2.39 -27.20 12.81
CA ILE A 21 -2.35 -25.94 13.55
C ILE A 21 -2.33 -26.26 15.05
N GLY A 22 -1.28 -25.84 15.73
CA GLY A 22 -1.07 -25.99 17.17
C GLY A 22 -1.06 -24.65 17.92
N VAL A 23 -0.98 -24.71 19.25
CA VAL A 23 -0.79 -23.52 20.10
C VAL A 23 0.56 -22.87 19.78
N GLY A 24 0.57 -21.54 19.64
CA GLY A 24 1.75 -20.75 19.29
C GLY A 24 1.94 -20.55 17.77
N ASP A 25 1.14 -21.22 16.94
CA ASP A 25 1.17 -21.00 15.51
C ASP A 25 0.67 -19.61 15.12
N LEU A 26 1.27 -19.06 14.07
CA LEU A 26 0.73 -17.91 13.37
C LEU A 26 -0.17 -18.44 12.25
N VAL A 27 -1.41 -17.95 12.20
CA VAL A 27 -2.40 -18.30 11.18
C VAL A 27 -2.92 -17.04 10.48
N VAL A 28 -3.41 -17.21 9.26
CA VAL A 28 -4.03 -16.15 8.46
C VAL A 28 -5.40 -16.58 7.99
N THR A 29 -6.37 -15.67 8.08
CA THR A 29 -7.74 -15.87 7.58
C THR A 29 -7.81 -15.49 6.10
N ARG A 30 -8.52 -16.29 5.29
CA ARG A 30 -8.59 -16.12 3.82
C ARG A 30 -9.96 -15.74 3.28
N GLN A 31 -10.95 -15.62 4.16
CA GLN A 31 -12.33 -15.29 3.79
C GLN A 31 -12.89 -14.25 4.77
N ASN A 32 -13.56 -13.22 4.25
CA ASN A 32 -14.30 -12.27 5.10
C ASN A 32 -15.54 -12.96 5.68
N THR A 33 -15.84 -12.76 6.95
CA THR A 33 -17.11 -13.21 7.56
C THR A 33 -17.47 -12.34 8.76
N SER A 34 -18.77 -12.08 8.93
CA SER A 34 -19.38 -11.47 10.11
C SER A 34 -19.97 -12.50 11.08
N ASP A 35 -20.02 -13.78 10.69
CA ASP A 35 -20.71 -14.83 11.45
C ASP A 35 -19.89 -15.30 12.65
N ILE A 36 -18.58 -15.03 12.61
CA ILE A 36 -17.67 -15.32 13.70
C ILE A 36 -17.57 -14.07 14.58
N PRO A 37 -18.07 -14.11 15.82
CA PRO A 37 -17.90 -13.01 16.75
C PRO A 37 -16.41 -12.81 17.07
N VAL A 38 -15.99 -11.55 17.01
CA VAL A 38 -14.65 -11.12 17.41
C VAL A 38 -14.81 -10.19 18.60
N TRP A 39 -14.15 -10.52 19.70
CA TRP A 39 -14.17 -9.74 20.92
C TRP A 39 -12.96 -8.83 21.00
N ALA A 40 -13.13 -7.67 21.65
CA ALA A 40 -12.02 -6.77 21.94
C ALA A 40 -10.92 -7.45 22.78
N ALA A 41 -9.76 -6.82 22.84
CA ALA A 41 -8.63 -7.33 23.63
C ALA A 41 -9.06 -7.63 25.08
N PRO A 42 -8.59 -8.74 25.68
CA PRO A 42 -8.78 -9.01 27.09
C PRO A 42 -8.24 -7.86 27.95
N ASP A 43 -8.81 -7.68 29.15
CA ASP A 43 -8.28 -6.71 30.13
C ASP A 43 -6.88 -7.12 30.64
N GLU A 44 -6.25 -6.27 31.46
CA GLU A 44 -4.91 -6.52 32.02
C GLU A 44 -4.82 -7.82 32.85
N ARG A 45 -5.96 -8.35 33.30
CA ARG A 45 -6.05 -9.62 34.05
C ARG A 45 -6.31 -10.81 33.13
N GLY A 46 -6.32 -10.60 31.81
CA GLY A 46 -6.57 -11.60 30.79
C GLY A 46 -8.05 -12.00 30.66
N ARG A 47 -8.97 -11.24 31.26
CA ARG A 47 -10.41 -11.54 31.20
C ARG A 47 -11.01 -10.96 29.93
N LEU A 48 -11.71 -11.81 29.18
CA LEU A 48 -12.41 -11.42 27.96
C LEU A 48 -13.81 -10.89 28.32
N ASP A 49 -14.10 -9.66 27.91
CA ASP A 49 -15.45 -9.08 27.99
C ASP A 49 -16.23 -9.43 26.72
N THR A 50 -17.15 -10.38 26.83
CA THR A 50 -17.92 -10.88 25.68
C THR A 50 -18.97 -9.90 25.16
N THR A 51 -19.20 -8.78 25.87
CA THR A 51 -20.11 -7.71 25.43
C THR A 51 -19.43 -6.71 24.48
N LYS A 52 -18.09 -6.66 24.50
CA LYS A 52 -17.29 -5.74 23.67
C LYS A 52 -16.84 -6.43 22.39
N LEU A 53 -17.48 -6.08 21.28
CA LEU A 53 -17.11 -6.58 19.97
C LEU A 53 -16.02 -5.72 19.31
N ALA A 54 -15.15 -6.38 18.56
CA ALA A 54 -14.17 -5.76 17.69
C ALA A 54 -14.59 -5.90 16.22
N SER A 55 -13.77 -5.35 15.32
CA SER A 55 -13.99 -5.52 13.88
C SER A 55 -14.00 -7.00 13.48
N GLN A 56 -14.94 -7.34 12.59
CA GLN A 56 -15.16 -8.69 12.06
C GLN A 56 -13.90 -9.33 11.44
N VAL A 57 -13.98 -10.63 11.20
CA VAL A 57 -12.92 -11.38 10.54
C VAL A 57 -12.80 -10.96 9.07
N ARG A 58 -11.59 -10.62 8.65
CA ARG A 58 -11.26 -10.23 7.28
C ARG A 58 -10.15 -11.11 6.69
N ASN A 59 -10.18 -11.26 5.37
CA ASN A 59 -9.09 -11.86 4.61
C ASN A 59 -7.80 -11.07 4.82
N GLY A 60 -6.71 -11.77 5.12
CA GLY A 60 -5.39 -11.20 5.38
C GLY A 60 -5.10 -10.92 6.85
N GLN A 61 -6.08 -11.00 7.75
CA GLN A 61 -5.82 -10.83 9.19
C GLN A 61 -4.98 -12.00 9.73
N ARG A 62 -3.95 -11.65 10.50
CA ARG A 62 -3.04 -12.60 11.14
C ARG A 62 -3.40 -12.78 12.61
N TRP A 63 -3.28 -14.01 13.07
CA TRP A 63 -3.69 -14.41 14.42
C TRP A 63 -2.67 -15.37 15.03
N VAL A 64 -2.38 -15.20 16.31
CA VAL A 64 -1.61 -16.17 17.10
C VAL A 64 -2.58 -17.14 17.75
N VAL A 65 -2.37 -18.43 17.56
CA VAL A 65 -3.18 -19.47 18.19
C VAL A 65 -2.81 -19.58 19.67
N GLU A 66 -3.78 -19.32 20.54
CA GLU A 66 -3.57 -19.34 21.99
C GLU A 66 -4.07 -20.63 22.62
N ARG A 67 -5.13 -21.23 22.05
CA ARG A 67 -5.67 -22.51 22.51
C ARG A 67 -6.19 -23.32 21.33
N VAL A 68 -6.08 -24.63 21.43
CA VAL A 68 -6.62 -25.60 20.49
C VAL A 68 -7.56 -26.54 21.25
N ASP A 69 -8.71 -26.84 20.66
CA ASP A 69 -9.61 -27.89 21.11
C ASP A 69 -9.68 -28.97 20.02
N THR A 70 -9.17 -30.15 20.34
CA THR A 70 -8.98 -31.28 19.42
C THR A 70 -10.13 -32.28 19.45
N ARG A 71 -11.19 -32.04 20.22
CA ARG A 71 -12.34 -32.96 20.26
C ARG A 71 -12.95 -33.09 18.88
N GLU A 72 -13.01 -34.33 18.39
CA GLU A 72 -13.35 -34.66 16.99
C GLU A 72 -14.69 -34.05 16.54
N GLU A 73 -15.66 -33.96 17.45
CA GLU A 73 -16.98 -33.42 17.17
C GLU A 73 -16.96 -31.92 16.80
N ARG A 74 -16.05 -31.13 17.39
CA ARG A 74 -16.03 -29.66 17.23
C ARG A 74 -14.61 -29.06 17.35
N PRO A 75 -13.71 -29.36 16.40
CA PRO A 75 -12.38 -28.79 16.41
C PRO A 75 -12.45 -27.27 16.26
N ARG A 76 -11.72 -26.58 17.13
CA ARG A 76 -11.67 -25.12 17.12
C ARG A 76 -10.37 -24.60 17.69
N ILE A 77 -10.00 -23.41 17.24
CA ILE A 77 -8.89 -22.65 17.81
C ILE A 77 -9.42 -21.36 18.42
N ARG A 78 -8.87 -20.98 19.56
CA ARG A 78 -8.97 -19.60 20.05
C ARG A 78 -7.71 -18.88 19.63
N ALA A 79 -7.86 -17.81 18.85
CA ALA A 79 -6.75 -17.07 18.28
C ALA A 79 -6.86 -15.58 18.60
N ARG A 80 -5.70 -14.94 18.78
CA ARG A 80 -5.55 -13.51 19.06
C ARG A 80 -4.98 -12.78 17.87
N ARG A 81 -5.65 -11.74 17.40
CA ARG A 81 -5.26 -10.91 16.27
C ARG A 81 -3.99 -10.13 16.58
N THR A 82 -3.05 -10.11 15.66
CA THR A 82 -1.72 -9.51 15.90
C THR A 82 -1.73 -7.98 15.99
N THR A 83 -2.73 -7.32 15.40
CA THR A 83 -2.76 -5.85 15.27
C THR A 83 -3.34 -5.14 16.49
N ASP A 84 -4.39 -5.71 17.10
CA ASP A 84 -5.17 -5.06 18.16
C ASP A 84 -5.48 -5.99 19.34
N ASN A 85 -4.89 -7.19 19.36
CA ASN A 85 -5.12 -8.22 20.37
C ASN A 85 -6.57 -8.70 20.50
N ALA A 86 -7.44 -8.41 19.52
CA ALA A 86 -8.80 -8.93 19.50
C ALA A 86 -8.81 -10.46 19.41
N VAL A 87 -9.83 -11.10 19.97
CA VAL A 87 -9.89 -12.56 20.11
C VAL A 87 -11.06 -13.10 19.32
N ALA A 88 -10.84 -14.23 18.63
CA ALA A 88 -11.88 -14.97 17.95
C ALA A 88 -11.74 -16.47 18.21
N VAL A 89 -12.86 -17.19 18.07
CA VAL A 89 -12.88 -18.66 18.03
C VAL A 89 -13.17 -19.09 16.60
N LEU A 90 -12.16 -19.64 15.93
CA LEU A 90 -12.26 -20.14 14.56
C LEU A 90 -12.53 -21.64 14.61
N ALA A 91 -13.66 -22.07 14.05
CA ALA A 91 -14.16 -23.43 14.21
C ALA A 91 -14.68 -24.00 12.89
N ALA A 92 -14.95 -25.32 12.91
CA ALA A 92 -15.71 -26.03 11.88
C ALA A 92 -15.18 -25.78 10.46
N ASP A 93 -16.08 -25.52 9.51
CA ASP A 93 -15.76 -25.35 8.09
C ASP A 93 -14.88 -24.13 7.84
N TYR A 94 -15.05 -23.06 8.60
CA TYR A 94 -14.22 -21.89 8.46
C TYR A 94 -12.74 -22.20 8.77
N LEU A 95 -12.48 -22.95 9.84
CA LEU A 95 -11.13 -23.42 10.18
C LEU A 95 -10.54 -24.29 9.06
N ARG A 96 -11.32 -25.26 8.57
CA ARG A 96 -10.86 -26.24 7.56
C ARG A 96 -10.72 -25.66 6.16
N GLN A 97 -11.42 -24.58 5.82
CA GLN A 97 -11.45 -24.05 4.45
C GLN A 97 -10.72 -22.72 4.31
N HIS A 98 -10.62 -21.93 5.38
CA HIS A 98 -10.21 -20.52 5.28
C HIS A 98 -9.11 -20.10 6.25
N VAL A 99 -8.57 -21.01 7.06
CA VAL A 99 -7.45 -20.73 7.97
C VAL A 99 -6.20 -21.46 7.49
N HIS A 100 -5.14 -20.71 7.18
CA HIS A 100 -3.85 -21.23 6.74
C HIS A 100 -2.75 -20.83 7.73
N HIS A 101 -1.59 -21.48 7.69
CA HIS A 101 -0.40 -20.93 8.36
C HIS A 101 -0.07 -19.53 7.82
N GLY A 102 0.19 -18.60 8.74
CA GLY A 102 0.49 -17.20 8.47
C GLY A 102 1.99 -16.87 8.50
N TYR A 103 2.87 -17.87 8.55
CA TYR A 103 4.32 -17.67 8.70
C TYR A 103 4.99 -17.01 7.50
N ALA A 104 4.45 -17.24 6.31
CA ALA A 104 4.87 -16.60 5.08
C ALA A 104 3.62 -16.08 4.39
N VAL A 105 3.70 -14.83 3.95
CA VAL A 105 2.60 -14.09 3.34
C VAL A 105 3.08 -13.51 2.03
N THR A 106 2.21 -13.50 1.02
CA THR A 106 2.50 -12.83 -0.25
C THR A 106 2.50 -11.32 -0.04
N LEU A 107 3.48 -10.61 -0.58
CA LEU A 107 3.65 -9.16 -0.43
C LEU A 107 2.40 -8.33 -0.79
N GLN A 108 1.59 -8.81 -1.73
CA GLN A 108 0.35 -8.18 -2.18
C GLN A 108 -0.80 -8.29 -1.16
N SER A 109 -0.72 -9.22 -0.19
CA SER A 109 -1.78 -9.42 0.81
C SER A 109 -1.65 -8.54 2.06
N GLU A 110 -0.58 -7.75 2.19
CA GLU A 110 -0.29 -6.95 3.39
C GLU A 110 -0.27 -5.44 3.09
N GLN A 111 -1.33 -4.83 2.57
CA GLN A 111 -1.33 -3.37 2.41
C GLN A 111 -1.45 -2.66 3.78
N GLY A 112 -0.32 -2.15 4.28
CA GLY A 112 -0.26 -1.28 5.46
C GLY A 112 0.28 -1.93 6.74
N ASP A 113 0.60 -3.23 6.73
CA ASP A 113 1.24 -3.90 7.85
C ASP A 113 2.77 -3.75 7.73
N THR A 114 3.42 -3.42 8.84
CA THR A 114 4.86 -3.16 8.94
C THR A 114 5.41 -3.98 10.10
N ALA A 115 6.44 -4.79 9.83
CA ALA A 115 7.09 -5.62 10.83
C ALA A 115 8.42 -4.99 11.27
N ASP A 116 9.00 -5.42 12.40
CA ASP A 116 10.33 -4.96 12.79
C ASP A 116 11.39 -5.42 11.78
N THR A 117 11.24 -6.66 11.31
CA THR A 117 12.11 -7.29 10.32
C THR A 117 11.27 -7.91 9.21
N ALA A 118 11.67 -7.73 7.95
CA ALA A 118 11.09 -8.43 6.82
C ALA A 118 12.11 -9.32 6.11
N TYR A 119 11.62 -10.46 5.61
CA TYR A 119 12.39 -11.42 4.82
C TYR A 119 11.72 -11.66 3.46
N PRO A 120 11.77 -10.71 2.51
CA PRO A 120 11.17 -10.90 1.20
C PRO A 120 11.85 -12.05 0.46
N ILE A 121 11.07 -13.01 0.00
CA ILE A 121 11.52 -14.07 -0.91
C ILE A 121 11.05 -13.67 -2.31
N VAL A 122 12.01 -13.41 -3.20
CA VAL A 122 11.76 -12.95 -4.57
C VAL A 122 12.41 -13.92 -5.55
N SER A 123 11.98 -13.86 -6.80
CA SER A 123 12.60 -14.62 -7.90
C SER A 123 13.37 -13.70 -8.82
N ASP A 124 14.21 -14.28 -9.67
CA ASP A 124 14.80 -13.58 -10.81
C ASP A 124 13.74 -12.87 -11.67
N ARG A 125 12.49 -13.37 -11.70
CA ARG A 125 11.30 -12.80 -12.39
C ARG A 125 10.59 -11.64 -11.68
N THR A 126 10.99 -11.28 -10.46
CA THR A 126 10.30 -10.25 -9.69
C THR A 126 10.52 -8.86 -10.30
N ASP A 127 9.51 -7.99 -10.24
CA ASP A 127 9.60 -6.60 -10.69
C ASP A 127 10.11 -5.64 -9.59
N ARG A 128 10.51 -4.44 -10.01
CA ARG A 128 11.04 -3.39 -9.09
C ARG A 128 10.05 -3.00 -7.99
N ASN A 129 8.77 -2.86 -8.28
CA ASN A 129 7.76 -2.38 -7.33
C ASN A 129 7.49 -3.43 -6.24
N THR A 130 7.44 -4.70 -6.63
CA THR A 130 7.29 -5.84 -5.71
C THR A 130 8.52 -5.92 -4.78
N LEU A 131 9.73 -5.82 -5.32
CA LEU A 131 10.96 -5.78 -4.50
C LEU A 131 10.97 -4.58 -3.55
N TYR A 132 10.65 -3.39 -4.06
CA TYR A 132 10.55 -2.16 -3.25
C TYR A 132 9.54 -2.32 -2.09
N THR A 133 8.38 -2.89 -2.38
CA THR A 133 7.35 -3.16 -1.37
C THR A 133 7.88 -4.08 -0.28
N GLY A 134 8.55 -5.18 -0.64
CA GLY A 134 9.18 -6.08 0.32
C GLY A 134 10.26 -5.39 1.18
N LEU A 135 11.10 -4.57 0.54
CA LEU A 135 12.19 -3.82 1.19
C LEU A 135 11.71 -2.67 2.09
N THR A 136 10.42 -2.34 2.07
CA THR A 136 9.82 -1.28 2.91
C THR A 136 8.92 -1.84 4.00
N ARG A 137 8.78 -3.18 4.11
CA ARG A 137 7.97 -3.81 5.17
C ARG A 137 8.64 -3.81 6.54
N GLY A 138 9.97 -3.99 6.58
CA GLY A 138 10.75 -4.01 7.82
C GLY A 138 11.11 -2.61 8.28
N ARG A 139 10.79 -2.27 9.53
CA ARG A 139 11.17 -1.00 10.17
C ARG A 139 12.67 -0.91 10.46
N GLN A 140 13.27 -2.01 10.90
CA GLN A 140 14.66 -2.03 11.36
C GLN A 140 15.58 -2.78 10.39
N MET A 141 15.09 -3.87 9.79
CA MET A 141 15.89 -4.69 8.88
C MET A 141 15.04 -5.30 7.77
N ASN A 142 15.60 -5.34 6.57
CA ASN A 142 15.04 -6.05 5.43
C ASN A 142 16.13 -6.96 4.84
N ARG A 143 15.89 -8.28 4.81
CA ARG A 143 16.84 -9.24 4.23
C ARG A 143 16.16 -10.01 3.09
N VAL A 144 16.58 -9.72 1.86
CA VAL A 144 16.01 -10.33 0.66
C VAL A 144 16.70 -11.66 0.37
N PHE A 145 15.89 -12.68 0.09
CA PHE A 145 16.35 -13.94 -0.46
C PHE A 145 15.87 -14.04 -1.91
N ILE A 146 16.81 -14.25 -2.83
CA ILE A 146 16.49 -14.44 -4.25
C ILE A 146 16.59 -15.92 -4.53
N TYR A 147 15.51 -16.47 -5.07
CA TYR A 147 15.42 -17.86 -5.49
C TYR A 147 15.32 -17.90 -7.01
N ASP A 148 16.32 -18.51 -7.65
CA ASP A 148 16.36 -18.72 -9.09
C ASP A 148 15.84 -20.14 -9.37
N LYS A 149 14.79 -20.25 -10.19
CA LYS A 149 14.27 -21.57 -10.59
C LYS A 149 15.23 -22.12 -11.64
N ILE A 150 15.96 -23.18 -11.28
CA ILE A 150 16.82 -23.86 -12.25
C ILE A 150 15.90 -24.54 -13.29
N ALA A 151 16.21 -24.37 -14.58
CA ALA A 151 15.50 -25.06 -15.65
C ALA A 151 15.49 -26.58 -15.38
N GLY A 152 14.30 -27.17 -15.24
CA GLY A 152 14.11 -28.56 -14.78
C GLY A 152 13.38 -28.67 -13.43
N GLU A 153 13.22 -27.58 -12.68
CA GLU A 153 12.41 -27.51 -11.45
C GLU A 153 10.90 -27.30 -11.72
N GLY A 154 10.50 -27.40 -12.99
CA GLY A 154 9.11 -27.58 -13.39
C GLY A 154 8.72 -29.03 -13.18
N ASP A 155 8.51 -29.42 -11.93
CA ASP A 155 8.00 -30.74 -11.59
C ASP A 155 6.60 -30.87 -12.19
N HIS A 156 6.49 -31.63 -13.28
CA HIS A 156 5.23 -32.20 -13.70
C HIS A 156 4.70 -33.02 -12.52
N GLU A 157 3.44 -32.83 -12.17
CA GLU A 157 2.77 -33.29 -10.93
C GLU A 157 2.82 -34.81 -10.60
N HIS A 158 3.65 -35.64 -11.24
CA HIS A 158 3.70 -37.08 -11.02
C HIS A 158 5.10 -37.73 -11.00
N ALA A 159 6.20 -36.97 -11.01
CA ALA A 159 7.53 -37.56 -10.86
C ALA A 159 7.98 -37.54 -9.39
N GLY A 160 8.35 -38.70 -8.84
CA GLY A 160 8.97 -38.75 -7.51
C GLY A 160 10.27 -37.91 -7.48
N PRO A 161 10.63 -37.33 -6.32
CA PRO A 161 11.78 -36.44 -6.23
C PRO A 161 13.05 -37.16 -6.67
N THR A 162 13.66 -36.69 -7.76
CA THR A 162 14.92 -37.25 -8.27
C THR A 162 16.05 -36.87 -7.32
N PRO A 163 16.75 -37.82 -6.67
CA PRO A 163 17.84 -37.51 -5.77
C PRO A 163 18.96 -36.75 -6.50
N GLY A 164 19.26 -35.53 -6.05
CA GLY A 164 20.31 -34.67 -6.61
C GLY A 164 19.83 -33.50 -7.48
N LEU A 165 18.57 -33.47 -7.94
CA LEU A 165 18.04 -32.37 -8.76
C LEU A 165 17.65 -31.14 -7.92
N HIS A 166 17.25 -31.33 -6.67
CA HIS A 166 16.91 -30.26 -5.72
C HIS A 166 18.07 -29.93 -4.78
N GLN A 167 19.30 -29.84 -5.28
CA GLN A 167 20.40 -29.34 -4.46
C GLN A 167 20.33 -27.82 -4.38
N ALA A 168 19.99 -27.30 -3.20
CA ALA A 168 19.99 -25.86 -2.95
C ALA A 168 21.40 -25.29 -3.15
N ARG A 169 21.65 -24.68 -4.32
CA ARG A 169 22.91 -23.99 -4.61
C ARG A 169 22.82 -22.57 -4.09
N ARG A 170 23.61 -22.26 -3.05
CA ARG A 170 23.76 -20.90 -2.54
C ARG A 170 24.76 -20.15 -3.43
N GLY A 171 24.30 -19.10 -4.09
CA GLY A 171 25.16 -18.14 -4.79
C GLY A 171 25.98 -17.26 -3.85
N ASP A 172 26.84 -16.42 -4.41
CA ASP A 172 27.66 -15.46 -3.66
C ASP A 172 27.04 -14.04 -3.63
N ALA A 173 27.74 -13.12 -2.95
CA ALA A 173 27.30 -11.73 -2.82
C ALA A 173 27.31 -10.97 -4.16
N HIS A 174 28.21 -11.32 -5.10
CA HIS A 174 28.26 -10.69 -6.41
C HIS A 174 27.04 -11.09 -7.24
N GLN A 175 26.71 -12.37 -7.28
CA GLN A 175 25.52 -12.91 -7.95
C GLN A 175 24.25 -12.31 -7.38
N ALA A 176 24.15 -12.21 -6.04
CA ALA A 176 23.01 -11.56 -5.40
C ALA A 176 22.89 -10.09 -5.82
N ALA A 177 24.01 -9.35 -5.87
CA ALA A 177 24.00 -7.95 -6.30
C ALA A 177 23.60 -7.79 -7.78
N GLU A 178 24.02 -8.70 -8.66
CA GLU A 178 23.61 -8.72 -10.07
C GLU A 178 22.11 -8.98 -10.24
N LEU A 179 21.57 -9.97 -9.52
CA LEU A 179 20.14 -10.27 -9.55
C LEU A 179 19.30 -9.12 -9.02
N VAL A 180 19.71 -8.48 -7.93
CA VAL A 180 19.04 -7.27 -7.42
C VAL A 180 19.07 -6.16 -8.47
N ARG A 181 20.23 -5.90 -9.11
CA ARG A 181 20.34 -4.90 -10.18
C ARG A 181 19.38 -5.21 -11.33
N ALA A 182 19.33 -6.46 -11.78
CA ALA A 182 18.42 -6.91 -12.82
C ALA A 182 16.94 -6.67 -12.43
N ILE A 183 16.53 -7.07 -11.23
CA ILE A 183 15.16 -6.86 -10.71
C ILE A 183 14.85 -5.35 -10.64
N THR A 184 15.75 -4.53 -10.12
CA THR A 184 15.55 -3.07 -10.03
C THR A 184 15.46 -2.39 -11.39
N GLY A 185 16.08 -2.97 -12.43
CA GLY A 185 15.98 -2.49 -13.81
C GLY A 185 14.65 -2.83 -14.50
N ARG A 186 13.84 -3.74 -13.94
CA ARG A 186 12.55 -4.14 -14.53
C ARG A 186 11.43 -3.24 -14.06
N ASP A 187 11.11 -2.26 -14.90
CA ASP A 187 9.92 -1.43 -14.75
C ASP A 187 8.74 -2.01 -15.54
N GLU A 188 8.12 -3.06 -15.00
CA GLU A 188 6.90 -3.67 -15.58
C GLU A 188 5.62 -2.96 -15.09
N ARG A 189 5.69 -1.64 -14.89
CA ARG A 189 4.48 -0.88 -14.56
C ARG A 189 3.41 -1.16 -15.61
N PRO A 190 2.18 -1.53 -15.21
CA PRO A 190 1.07 -1.63 -16.15
C PRO A 190 0.93 -0.30 -16.86
N GLN A 191 1.28 -0.27 -18.15
CA GLN A 191 1.13 0.91 -18.97
C GLN A 191 -0.29 0.91 -19.51
N THR A 192 -1.01 1.98 -19.25
CA THR A 192 -2.30 2.21 -19.90
C THR A 192 -2.09 2.40 -21.41
N VAL A 193 -3.10 2.06 -22.21
CA VAL A 193 -3.11 2.34 -23.65
C VAL A 193 -2.75 3.80 -23.95
N HIS A 194 -3.16 4.73 -23.09
CA HIS A 194 -2.85 6.16 -23.22
C HIS A 194 -1.39 6.52 -22.98
N GLN A 195 -0.69 5.82 -22.08
CA GLN A 195 0.72 6.04 -21.80
C GLN A 195 1.58 5.53 -22.95
N VAL A 196 1.31 4.31 -23.43
CA VAL A 196 1.98 3.75 -24.60
C VAL A 196 1.74 4.65 -25.82
N ALA A 197 0.49 5.08 -26.03
CA ALA A 197 0.15 5.95 -27.15
C ALA A 197 0.78 7.35 -27.10
N ALA A 198 1.21 7.82 -25.92
CA ALA A 198 1.87 9.11 -25.78
C ALA A 198 3.37 9.08 -26.09
N THR A 199 3.99 7.90 -26.02
CA THR A 199 5.43 7.69 -26.27
C THR A 199 5.72 6.95 -27.57
N THR A 200 4.68 6.50 -28.27
CA THR A 200 4.79 5.83 -29.58
C THR A 200 4.65 6.87 -30.68
N ASP A 201 5.47 6.76 -31.72
CA ASP A 201 5.35 7.64 -32.89
C ASP A 201 3.96 7.52 -33.52
N ARG A 202 3.40 8.65 -33.96
CA ARG A 202 1.99 8.72 -34.37
C ARG A 202 1.65 7.85 -35.58
N ASP A 203 2.61 7.60 -36.44
CA ASP A 203 2.53 6.74 -37.62
C ASP A 203 2.48 5.24 -37.26
N GLN A 204 3.00 4.87 -36.08
CA GLN A 204 2.97 3.50 -35.55
C GLN A 204 1.70 3.20 -34.73
N LEU A 205 0.85 4.20 -34.49
CA LEU A 205 -0.39 4.02 -33.75
C LEU A 205 -1.51 3.47 -34.64
N PRO A 206 -2.31 2.49 -34.16
CA PRO A 206 -3.54 2.12 -34.84
C PRO A 206 -4.46 3.34 -35.03
N ALA A 207 -5.09 3.46 -36.20
CA ALA A 207 -5.84 4.65 -36.60
C ALA A 207 -6.87 5.13 -35.55
N ARG A 208 -7.51 4.18 -34.85
CA ARG A 208 -8.47 4.48 -33.77
C ARG A 208 -7.77 5.19 -32.59
N VAL A 209 -6.62 4.70 -32.16
CA VAL A 209 -5.83 5.27 -31.05
C VAL A 209 -5.26 6.63 -31.43
N ALA A 210 -4.70 6.75 -32.64
CA ALA A 210 -4.18 8.01 -33.16
C ALA A 210 -5.23 9.13 -33.17
N ARG A 211 -6.47 8.83 -33.61
CA ARG A 211 -7.59 9.78 -33.60
C ARG A 211 -7.97 10.25 -32.20
N PHE A 212 -7.99 9.35 -31.22
CA PHE A 212 -8.28 9.70 -29.83
C PHE A 212 -7.18 10.57 -29.21
N THR A 213 -5.90 10.23 -29.45
CA THR A 213 -4.76 11.03 -28.97
C THR A 213 -4.78 12.43 -29.59
N ALA A 214 -5.01 12.55 -30.90
CA ALA A 214 -5.10 13.84 -31.58
C ALA A 214 -6.24 14.73 -31.04
N LYS A 215 -7.42 14.15 -30.80
CA LYS A 215 -8.55 14.88 -30.18
C LYS A 215 -8.19 15.39 -28.78
N ARG A 216 -7.57 14.54 -27.96
CA ARG A 216 -7.13 14.91 -26.61
C ARG A 216 -6.11 16.05 -26.64
N ASP A 217 -5.10 15.96 -27.51
CA ASP A 217 -4.05 16.97 -27.61
C ASP A 217 -4.63 18.33 -28.04
N HIS A 218 -5.59 18.31 -28.96
CA HIS A 218 -6.34 19.50 -29.36
C HIS A 218 -7.15 20.10 -28.20
N ASP A 219 -7.87 19.28 -27.44
CA ASP A 219 -8.65 19.75 -26.29
C ASP A 219 -7.74 20.30 -25.17
N LEU A 220 -6.57 19.68 -24.93
CA LEU A 220 -5.58 20.17 -23.98
C LEU A 220 -4.95 21.50 -24.45
N ALA A 221 -4.65 21.64 -25.73
CA ALA A 221 -4.14 22.88 -26.30
C ALA A 221 -5.17 24.01 -26.16
N ARG A 222 -6.44 23.74 -26.48
CA ARG A 222 -7.55 24.69 -26.29
C ARG A 222 -7.66 25.14 -24.83
N ARG A 223 -7.66 24.20 -23.88
CA ARG A 223 -7.75 24.51 -22.44
C ARG A 223 -6.56 25.33 -21.95
N ARG A 224 -5.34 25.00 -22.37
CA ARG A 224 -4.14 25.77 -22.03
C ARG A 224 -4.20 27.18 -22.61
N GLY A 225 -4.67 27.34 -23.84
CA GLY A 225 -4.88 28.65 -24.46
C GLY A 225 -5.92 29.49 -23.71
N ALA A 226 -7.06 28.90 -23.37
CA ALA A 226 -8.11 29.57 -22.59
C ALA A 226 -7.61 29.98 -21.20
N TYR A 227 -6.86 29.11 -20.52
CA TYR A 227 -6.26 29.43 -19.22
C TYR A 227 -5.31 30.62 -19.33
N ARG A 228 -4.38 30.62 -20.29
CA ARG A 228 -3.45 31.74 -20.51
C ARG A 228 -4.19 33.05 -20.78
N ALA A 229 -5.20 33.03 -21.65
CA ALA A 229 -6.01 34.21 -21.95
C ALA A 229 -6.72 34.75 -20.70
N TRP A 230 -7.24 33.87 -19.85
CA TRP A 230 -7.83 34.26 -18.57
C TRP A 230 -6.77 34.84 -17.62
N THR A 231 -5.59 34.23 -17.49
CA THR A 231 -4.52 34.75 -16.63
C THR A 231 -4.05 36.13 -17.09
N ASP A 232 -3.89 36.32 -18.40
CA ASP A 232 -3.51 37.61 -19.00
C ASP A 232 -4.58 38.67 -18.77
N HIS A 233 -5.86 38.30 -18.85
CA HIS A 233 -6.97 39.20 -18.53
C HIS A 233 -6.93 39.65 -17.06
N GLN A 234 -6.77 38.71 -16.14
CA GLN A 234 -6.68 39.03 -14.71
C GLN A 234 -5.47 39.93 -14.40
N ALA A 235 -4.32 39.68 -15.03
CA ALA A 235 -3.15 40.54 -14.87
C ALA A 235 -3.39 41.97 -15.38
N ARG A 236 -4.12 42.13 -16.49
CA ARG A 236 -4.51 43.45 -17.02
C ARG A 236 -5.48 44.17 -16.08
N GLU A 237 -6.53 43.50 -15.61
CA GLU A 237 -7.48 44.08 -14.65
C GLU A 237 -6.78 44.55 -13.37
N GLN A 238 -5.87 43.73 -12.82
CA GLN A 238 -5.09 44.09 -11.64
C GLN A 238 -4.19 45.32 -11.90
N ALA A 239 -3.53 45.38 -13.05
CA ALA A 239 -2.71 46.52 -13.43
C ALA A 239 -3.53 47.80 -13.60
N ASP A 240 -4.74 47.70 -14.14
CA ASP A 240 -5.66 48.83 -14.32
C ASP A 240 -6.19 49.33 -12.98
N GLN A 241 -6.57 48.42 -12.06
CA GLN A 241 -6.96 48.75 -10.70
C GLN A 241 -5.83 49.44 -9.93
N ASN A 242 -4.59 48.95 -10.04
CA ASN A 242 -3.44 49.57 -9.40
C ASN A 242 -3.19 50.98 -9.94
N ARG A 243 -3.27 51.20 -11.26
CA ARG A 243 -3.14 52.55 -11.84
C ARG A 243 -4.23 53.49 -11.32
N TRP A 244 -5.48 53.04 -11.28
CA TRP A 244 -6.58 53.84 -10.74
C TRP A 244 -6.38 54.21 -9.26
N LEU A 245 -5.91 53.28 -8.44
CA LEU A 245 -5.60 53.54 -7.03
C LEU A 245 -4.50 54.60 -6.87
N HIS A 246 -3.43 54.51 -7.65
CA HIS A 246 -2.34 55.51 -7.64
C HIS A 246 -2.86 56.90 -8.03
N GLU A 247 -3.61 57.01 -9.13
CA GLU A 247 -4.19 58.29 -9.58
C GLU A 247 -5.21 58.89 -8.58
N TYR A 248 -5.97 58.04 -7.88
CA TYR A 248 -6.91 58.46 -6.84
C TYR A 248 -6.18 59.00 -5.61
N LEU A 249 -5.14 58.30 -5.15
CA LEU A 249 -4.34 58.72 -4.00
C LEU A 249 -3.58 60.02 -4.27
N GLU A 250 -2.99 60.18 -5.46
CA GLU A 250 -2.33 61.44 -5.88
C GLU A 250 -3.32 62.61 -5.88
N ARG A 251 -4.52 62.46 -6.47
CA ARG A 251 -5.57 63.49 -6.44
C ARG A 251 -6.03 63.83 -5.02
N SER A 252 -6.10 62.84 -4.13
CA SER A 252 -6.50 63.05 -2.73
C SER A 252 -5.44 63.82 -1.93
N HIS A 253 -4.14 63.58 -2.18
CA HIS A 253 -3.03 64.32 -1.59
C HIS A 253 -3.03 65.78 -2.07
N ASP A 254 -3.23 66.02 -3.36
CA ASP A 254 -3.31 67.38 -3.92
C ASP A 254 -4.50 68.19 -3.35
N GLN A 255 -5.65 67.53 -3.12
CA GLN A 255 -6.80 68.15 -2.45
C GLN A 255 -6.58 68.43 -0.96
N THR A 256 -5.74 67.64 -0.29
CA THR A 256 -5.43 67.83 1.14
C THR A 256 -4.44 68.99 1.30
N HIS A 257 -3.41 69.08 0.46
CA HIS A 257 -2.47 70.20 0.45
C HIS A 257 -3.11 71.54 0.03
N THR A 258 -4.09 71.52 -0.87
CA THR A 258 -4.86 72.74 -1.22
C THR A 258 -5.80 73.18 -0.09
N ARG A 259 -6.36 72.26 0.70
CA ARG A 259 -7.12 72.59 1.91
C ARG A 259 -6.25 73.13 3.04
N GLU A 260 -5.08 72.53 3.30
CA GLU A 260 -4.15 73.02 4.33
C GLU A 260 -3.62 74.43 4.01
N ARG A 261 -3.28 74.70 2.74
CA ARG A 261 -2.90 76.06 2.29
C ARG A 261 -4.04 77.08 2.42
N SER A 262 -5.30 76.64 2.29
CA SER A 262 -6.47 77.51 2.47
C SER A 262 -6.76 77.83 3.95
N THR A 263 -6.37 76.97 4.89
CA THR A 263 -6.52 77.22 6.34
C THR A 263 -5.41 78.06 6.94
N ASP A 264 -4.23 78.11 6.29
CA ASP A 264 -3.08 78.89 6.78
C ASP A 264 -3.09 80.37 6.33
N THR A 265 -4.17 80.82 5.68
CA THR A 265 -4.39 82.24 5.29
C THR A 265 -5.57 82.88 6.03
N GLY A 266 -5.79 82.49 7.28
CA GLY A 266 -6.87 83.01 8.14
C GLY A 266 -6.35 83.82 9.33
N TYR A 267 -6.09 85.10 9.10
CA TYR A 267 -6.22 86.24 10.03
C TYR A 267 -5.74 86.11 11.50
N ASP A 268 -4.56 86.69 11.73
CA ASP A 268 -4.19 87.38 12.97
C ASP A 268 -4.90 88.76 12.97
N ILE A 269 -5.88 88.97 13.86
CA ILE A 269 -6.36 90.30 14.25
C ILE A 269 -6.25 90.39 15.77
N GLY A 270 -5.32 91.23 16.22
CA GLY A 270 -5.12 91.54 17.62
C GLY A 270 -6.24 92.37 18.24
N LEU A 271 -6.38 92.20 19.56
CA LEU A 271 -6.66 93.23 20.56
C LEU A 271 -5.91 92.86 21.84
#